data_AF-A0A4S8LAD7-F1
#
_entry.id   AF-A0A4S8LAD7-F1
#
_cell.length_a   1.000
_cell.length_b   1.000
_cell.length_c   1.000
_cell.angle_alpha   90.00
_cell.angle_beta   90.00
_cell.angle_gamma   90.00
#
_symmetry.space_group_name_H-M   'P 1'
#
loop_
_entity.id
_entity.type
_entity.pdbx_description
1 polymer ?
#
loop_
_entity_poly.entity_id
_entity_poly.type
_entity_poly.pdbx_seq_one_letter_code
_entity_poly.pdbx_strand_id
1 'polypeptide(L)'
;MRKLFVSHGYNHVNQYKKNEIIQLLEKHSCTSRCPQNISVFQCISESNTKPTISAPFPPRSLEPDLVHKIISDWTDEFHSTKIVEIGCAVCGQLKLCTNMTTLKSLKNHLHVLEKTGVTRKQRKSASDPITEIEGPVIDHSCAHVCEPCRKSLRNGQVPRISLANGLWIGNVPPELQCLNFTERLLIQKVRTNCCFVKVSSGMRKMISHVIAFETPVAKVYE
;
A
#
# COMPACT_ATOMS: atom_id res chain seq x y z
N MET A 1 15.65 -26.12 15.10
CA MET A 1 16.36 -26.98 16.07
C MET A 1 15.45 -28.03 16.71
N ARG A 2 14.51 -27.71 17.60
CA ARG A 2 13.60 -28.74 18.17
C ARG A 2 12.75 -29.48 17.13
N LYS A 3 12.20 -28.76 16.13
CA LYS A 3 11.50 -29.38 14.98
C LYS A 3 12.41 -30.30 14.12
N LEU A 4 13.72 -30.00 14.10
CA LEU A 4 14.74 -30.78 13.40
C LEU A 4 14.99 -32.13 14.10
N PHE A 5 15.09 -32.09 15.42
CA PHE A 5 15.33 -33.26 16.26
C PHE A 5 14.21 -34.30 16.09
N VAL A 6 12.96 -33.82 16.09
CA VAL A 6 11.78 -34.66 15.84
C VAL A 6 11.76 -35.22 14.41
N SER A 7 12.16 -34.45 13.40
CA SER A 7 12.18 -34.93 12.01
C SER A 7 13.26 -35.99 11.73
N HIS A 8 14.29 -36.10 12.58
CA HIS A 8 15.26 -37.19 12.58
C HIS A 8 14.83 -38.40 13.43
N GLY A 9 13.57 -38.45 13.87
CA GLY A 9 13.00 -39.58 14.59
C GLY A 9 13.31 -39.62 16.09
N TYR A 10 13.90 -38.56 16.65
CA TYR A 10 14.11 -38.48 18.10
C TYR A 10 12.84 -37.95 18.78
N ASN A 11 12.32 -38.72 19.73
CA ASN A 11 11.18 -38.30 20.54
C ASN A 11 11.58 -37.17 21.49
N HIS A 12 10.88 -36.04 21.39
CA HIS A 12 11.11 -34.90 22.26
C HIS A 12 10.41 -35.10 23.61
N VAL A 13 11.16 -35.47 24.64
CA VAL A 13 10.74 -35.26 26.03
C VAL A 13 11.05 -33.79 26.36
N ASN A 14 10.09 -33.06 26.94
CA ASN A 14 10.14 -31.59 27.14
C ASN A 14 11.32 -31.04 27.97
N GLN A 15 12.29 -31.85 28.34
CA GLN A 15 13.36 -31.53 29.28
C GLN A 15 14.74 -31.26 28.64
N TYR A 16 14.95 -31.49 27.34
CA TYR A 16 16.28 -31.30 26.76
C TYR A 16 16.68 -29.82 26.64
N LYS A 17 17.85 -29.50 27.19
CA LYS A 17 18.49 -28.18 27.02
C LYS A 17 19.03 -28.07 25.59
N LYS A 18 19.06 -26.85 25.05
CA LYS A 18 19.46 -26.58 23.65
C LYS A 18 20.80 -27.22 23.28
N ASN A 19 21.77 -27.24 24.19
CA ASN A 19 23.11 -27.77 23.94
C ASN A 19 23.15 -29.30 23.84
N GLU A 20 22.28 -30.00 24.58
CA GLU A 20 22.16 -31.46 24.52
C GLU A 20 21.56 -31.91 23.18
N ILE A 21 20.58 -31.15 22.67
CA ILE A 21 20.00 -31.39 21.34
C ILE A 21 21.05 -31.25 20.23
N ILE A 22 21.97 -30.29 20.35
CA ILE A 22 23.06 -30.08 19.37
C ILE A 22 24.00 -31.27 19.38
N GLN A 23 24.50 -31.69 20.55
CA GLN A 23 25.42 -32.82 20.65
C GLN A 23 24.82 -34.15 20.16
N LEU A 24 23.51 -34.35 20.36
CA LEU A 24 22.83 -35.54 19.87
C LEU A 24 22.63 -35.52 18.34
N LEU A 25 22.39 -34.34 17.76
CA LEU A 25 22.32 -34.17 16.30
C LEU A 25 23.68 -34.31 15.63
N GLU A 26 24.76 -33.82 16.25
CA GLU A 26 26.13 -33.95 15.73
C GLU A 26 26.61 -35.41 15.70
N LYS A 27 26.13 -36.24 16.63
CA LYS A 27 26.44 -37.68 16.68
C LYS A 27 25.49 -38.55 15.83
N HIS A 28 24.46 -37.96 15.23
CA HIS A 28 23.51 -38.71 14.41
C HIS A 28 24.04 -38.91 13.00
N SER A 29 24.02 -40.16 12.51
CA SER A 29 24.30 -40.49 11.11
C SER A 29 22.98 -40.62 10.34
N CYS A 30 22.78 -39.78 9.33
CA CYS A 30 21.54 -39.77 8.56
C CYS A 30 21.36 -41.09 7.77
N THR A 31 20.22 -41.76 7.96
CA THR A 31 19.81 -42.94 7.18
C THR A 31 18.81 -42.55 6.09
N SER A 32 18.48 -43.47 5.19
CA SER A 32 17.53 -43.28 4.07
C SER A 32 16.10 -42.88 4.46
N ARG A 33 15.77 -42.87 5.77
CA ARG A 33 14.50 -42.40 6.33
C ARG A 33 14.54 -40.94 6.83
N CYS A 34 15.70 -40.28 6.79
CA CYS A 34 15.79 -38.86 7.13
C CYS A 34 15.26 -38.01 5.95
N PRO A 35 14.48 -36.95 6.22
CA PRO A 35 13.98 -36.07 5.16
C PRO A 35 15.14 -35.45 4.37
N GLN A 36 15.07 -35.49 3.04
CA GLN A 36 16.20 -35.24 2.14
C GLN A 36 16.82 -33.85 2.20
N ASN A 37 16.13 -32.83 2.74
CA ASN A 37 16.68 -31.48 2.80
C ASN A 37 16.36 -30.84 4.14
N ILE A 38 17.41 -30.55 4.90
CA ILE A 38 17.37 -29.69 6.07
C ILE A 38 18.46 -28.64 5.90
N SER A 39 18.04 -27.37 5.80
CA SER A 39 18.97 -26.24 5.82
C SER A 39 19.27 -25.86 7.27
N VAL A 40 20.43 -26.27 7.76
CA VAL A 40 20.98 -25.75 9.02
C VAL A 40 21.69 -24.44 8.68
N PHE A 41 21.07 -23.31 9.05
CA PHE A 41 21.78 -22.04 9.03
C PHE A 41 22.84 -22.07 10.13
N GLN A 42 24.08 -22.28 9.73
CA GLN A 42 25.23 -22.02 10.58
C GLN A 42 25.32 -20.52 10.76
N CYS A 43 25.08 -20.04 11.98
CA CYS A 43 25.61 -18.74 12.36
C CYS A 43 27.13 -18.93 12.29
N ILE A 44 27.75 -18.38 11.26
CA ILE A 44 29.19 -18.37 11.12
C ILE A 44 29.71 -17.59 12.32
N SER A 45 30.08 -18.29 13.39
CA SER A 45 30.99 -17.76 14.40
C SER A 45 32.29 -17.54 13.67
N GLU A 46 32.46 -16.31 13.17
CA GLU A 46 33.69 -15.77 12.60
C GLU A 46 34.45 -16.78 11.74
N SER A 47 34.04 -16.94 10.49
CA SER A 47 34.98 -17.38 9.47
C SER A 47 36.12 -16.37 9.52
N ASN A 48 37.29 -16.82 9.95
CA ASN A 48 38.54 -16.07 10.01
C ASN A 48 39.01 -15.51 8.65
N THR A 49 38.22 -15.66 7.58
CA THR A 49 38.28 -14.79 6.42
C THR A 49 37.39 -13.57 6.66
N LYS A 50 37.89 -12.63 7.47
CA LYS A 50 37.47 -11.22 7.32
C LYS A 50 37.55 -10.91 5.82
N PRO A 51 36.51 -10.35 5.17
CA PRO A 51 36.74 -9.74 3.88
C PRO A 51 37.86 -8.72 4.11
N THR A 52 39.01 -8.95 3.49
CA THR A 52 40.18 -8.06 3.55
C THR A 52 39.86 -6.78 2.79
N ILE A 53 38.86 -6.03 3.25
CA ILE A 53 38.71 -4.64 2.87
C ILE A 53 39.77 -3.93 3.71
N SER A 54 41.00 -3.95 3.19
CA SER A 54 42.13 -3.14 3.63
C SER A 54 41.87 -1.66 3.29
N ALA A 55 40.67 -1.16 3.55
CA ALA A 55 40.45 0.27 3.59
C ALA A 55 40.93 0.74 4.97
N PRO A 56 41.95 1.62 5.04
CA PRO A 56 42.34 2.19 6.32
C PRO A 56 41.11 2.88 6.93
N PHE A 57 40.88 2.65 8.23
CA PHE A 57 39.86 3.37 8.99
C PHE A 57 40.52 4.57 9.68
N PRO A 58 39.93 5.78 9.61
CA PRO A 58 38.70 6.09 8.88
C PRO A 58 38.91 6.04 7.36
N PRO A 59 37.87 5.72 6.58
CA PRO A 59 37.96 5.74 5.13
C PRO A 59 38.47 7.11 4.67
N ARG A 60 39.24 7.11 3.57
CA ARG A 60 39.69 8.37 2.96
C ARG A 60 38.47 9.24 2.64
N SER A 61 38.60 10.54 2.87
CA SER A 61 37.59 11.52 2.47
C SER A 61 37.27 11.37 0.98
N LEU A 62 36.00 11.57 0.61
CA LEU A 62 35.60 11.57 -0.80
C LEU A 62 36.30 12.72 -1.54
N GLU A 63 36.65 12.48 -2.80
CA GLU A 63 37.20 13.51 -3.68
C GLU A 63 36.20 14.68 -3.82
N PRO A 64 36.65 15.94 -3.76
CA PRO A 64 35.77 17.11 -3.83
C PRO A 64 34.84 17.11 -5.05
N ASP A 65 35.34 16.67 -6.21
CA ASP A 65 34.56 16.56 -7.45
C ASP A 65 33.41 15.55 -7.34
N LEU A 66 33.65 14.44 -6.64
CA LEU A 66 32.63 13.43 -6.40
C LEU A 66 31.57 13.94 -5.43
N VAL A 67 31.98 14.67 -4.39
CA VAL A 67 31.04 15.33 -3.47
C VAL A 67 30.17 16.34 -4.22
N HIS A 68 30.78 17.19 -5.05
CA HIS A 68 30.04 18.14 -5.89
C HIS A 68 29.07 17.44 -6.82
N LYS A 69 29.50 16.38 -7.50
CA LYS A 69 28.63 15.60 -8.37
C LYS A 69 27.44 15.01 -7.62
N ILE A 70 27.67 14.38 -6.46
CA ILE A 70 26.58 13.82 -5.64
C ILE A 70 25.58 14.91 -5.26
N ILE A 71 26.06 16.09 -4.85
CA ILE A 71 25.19 17.21 -4.48
C ILE A 71 24.41 17.72 -5.69
N SER A 72 25.06 17.89 -6.84
CA SER A 72 24.41 18.35 -8.08
C SER A 72 23.37 17.35 -8.57
N ASP A 73 23.73 16.07 -8.66
CA ASP A 73 22.83 14.99 -9.08
C ASP A 73 21.60 14.93 -8.15
N TRP A 74 21.82 15.01 -6.83
CA TRP A 74 20.73 15.04 -5.86
C TRP A 74 19.84 16.28 -6.04
N THR A 75 20.43 17.46 -6.19
CA THR A 75 19.68 18.72 -6.35
C THR A 75 18.85 18.69 -7.64
N ASP A 76 19.41 18.11 -8.70
CA ASP A 76 18.74 17.98 -9.99
C ASP A 76 17.62 16.94 -9.97
N GLU A 77 17.79 15.81 -9.29
CA GLU A 77 16.76 14.77 -9.13
C GLU A 77 15.61 15.22 -8.21
N PHE A 78 15.94 15.91 -7.12
CA PHE A 78 14.98 16.43 -6.14
C PHE A 78 14.46 17.83 -6.47
N HIS A 79 14.75 18.34 -7.67
CA HIS A 79 14.15 19.57 -8.15
C HIS A 79 12.61 19.46 -8.13
N SER A 80 11.93 20.53 -7.67
CA SER A 80 10.48 20.54 -7.42
C SER A 80 9.66 19.98 -8.59
N THR A 81 10.03 20.31 -9.82
CA THR A 81 9.34 19.85 -11.03
C THR A 81 9.37 18.34 -11.24
N LYS A 82 10.37 17.63 -10.69
CA LYS A 82 10.55 16.18 -10.85
C LYS A 82 9.91 15.36 -9.71
N ILE A 83 9.64 15.99 -8.57
CA ILE A 83 9.03 15.32 -7.40
C ILE A 83 7.56 15.69 -7.21
N VAL A 84 7.09 16.80 -7.80
CA VAL A 84 5.70 17.23 -7.67
C VAL A 84 4.78 16.21 -8.35
N GLU A 85 3.85 15.68 -7.56
CA GLU A 85 2.78 14.83 -8.03
C GLU A 85 1.50 15.65 -8.23
N ILE A 86 0.77 15.35 -9.29
CA ILE A 86 -0.53 15.95 -9.60
C ILE A 86 -1.56 14.86 -9.91
N GLY A 87 -2.83 15.19 -9.72
CA GLY A 87 -3.94 14.27 -9.97
C GLY A 87 -4.23 14.07 -11.47
N CYS A 88 -4.56 12.83 -11.83
CA CYS A 88 -5.09 12.49 -13.15
C CYS A 88 -6.60 12.62 -13.20
N ALA A 89 -7.12 13.42 -14.13
CA ALA A 89 -8.56 13.65 -14.32
C ALA A 89 -9.35 12.38 -14.68
N VAL A 90 -8.69 11.34 -15.23
CA VAL A 90 -9.39 10.15 -15.73
C VAL A 90 -9.42 9.02 -14.70
N CYS A 91 -8.36 8.83 -13.91
CA CYS A 91 -8.27 7.75 -12.92
C CYS A 91 -8.18 8.23 -11.47
N GLY A 92 -8.09 9.54 -11.22
CA GLY A 92 -7.98 10.12 -9.88
C GLY A 92 -6.65 9.86 -9.15
N GLN A 93 -5.71 9.13 -9.75
CA GLN A 93 -4.42 8.83 -9.11
C GLN A 93 -3.45 10.01 -9.20
N LEU A 94 -2.65 10.18 -8.15
CA LEU A 94 -1.46 11.03 -8.15
C LEU A 94 -0.36 10.39 -9.00
N LYS A 95 0.27 11.20 -9.85
CA LYS A 95 1.41 10.83 -10.69
C LYS A 95 2.36 12.01 -10.79
N LEU A 96 3.64 11.73 -11.01
CA LEU A 96 4.66 12.76 -11.26
C LEU A 96 4.23 13.69 -12.40
N CYS A 97 4.35 15.00 -12.18
CA CYS A 97 4.00 16.04 -13.15
C CYS A 97 4.68 15.83 -14.51
N THR A 98 5.93 15.34 -14.51
CA THR A 98 6.70 15.00 -15.72
C THR A 98 6.04 13.95 -16.61
N ASN A 99 5.18 13.08 -16.04
CA ASN A 99 4.50 11.98 -16.75
C ASN A 99 3.05 12.31 -17.13
N MET A 100 2.69 13.59 -17.11
CA MET A 100 1.32 14.06 -17.27
C MET A 100 1.16 14.89 -18.53
N THR A 101 0.03 14.72 -19.21
CA THR A 101 -0.34 15.51 -20.41
C THR A 101 -1.57 16.35 -20.09
N THR A 102 -1.69 17.53 -20.71
CA THR A 102 -2.86 18.39 -20.52
C THR A 102 -4.15 17.73 -21.02
N LEU A 103 -5.21 17.80 -20.22
CA LEU A 103 -6.52 17.22 -20.56
C LEU A 103 -7.10 17.83 -21.84
N LYS A 104 -6.84 19.12 -22.09
CA LYS A 104 -7.26 19.84 -23.31
C LYS A 104 -6.81 19.13 -24.60
N SER A 105 -5.64 18.48 -24.59
CA SER A 105 -5.11 17.75 -25.75
C SER A 105 -5.91 16.49 -26.11
N LEU A 106 -6.78 16.01 -25.22
CA LEU A 106 -7.55 14.78 -25.37
C LEU A 106 -9.05 15.01 -25.53
N LYS A 107 -9.49 16.26 -25.74
CA LYS A 107 -10.93 16.63 -25.79
C LYS A 107 -11.76 15.74 -26.72
N ASN A 108 -11.21 15.36 -27.88
CA ASN A 108 -11.89 14.53 -28.88
C ASN A 108 -11.98 13.04 -28.51
N HIS A 109 -11.21 12.59 -27.51
CA HIS A 109 -11.17 11.19 -27.06
C HIS A 109 -11.96 10.96 -25.76
N LEU A 110 -12.58 12.00 -25.19
CA LEU A 110 -13.29 11.89 -23.91
C LEU A 110 -14.64 11.18 -24.03
N HIS A 111 -15.24 11.09 -25.21
CA HIS A 111 -16.52 10.43 -25.45
C HIS A 111 -16.54 8.97 -24.96
N VAL A 112 -15.38 8.30 -24.97
CA VAL A 112 -15.20 6.93 -24.47
C VAL A 112 -15.51 6.80 -22.97
N LEU A 113 -15.41 7.91 -22.22
CA LEU A 113 -15.68 7.97 -20.78
C LEU A 113 -17.14 8.33 -20.45
N GLU A 114 -18.00 8.52 -21.44
CA GLU A 114 -19.43 8.75 -21.22
C GLU A 114 -20.11 7.42 -20.86
N LYS A 115 -20.51 7.30 -19.59
CA LYS A 115 -21.18 6.11 -19.06
C LYS A 115 -22.34 6.49 -18.16
N THR A 116 -23.51 5.93 -18.46
CA THR A 116 -24.71 6.02 -17.63
C THR A 116 -24.60 5.12 -16.42
N GLY A 117 -25.22 5.50 -15.31
CA GLY A 117 -25.28 4.72 -14.06
C GLY A 117 -24.07 4.89 -13.14
N VAL A 118 -23.07 5.67 -13.56
CA VAL A 118 -21.78 5.78 -12.84
C VAL A 118 -21.72 7.01 -11.95
N THR A 119 -22.27 8.14 -12.39
CA THR A 119 -22.22 9.41 -11.64
C THR A 119 -23.55 9.70 -10.95
N ARG A 120 -23.53 10.48 -9.88
CA ARG A 120 -24.74 10.99 -9.22
C ARG A 120 -24.54 12.44 -8.80
N LYS A 121 -25.56 13.27 -9.05
CA LYS A 121 -25.64 14.64 -8.53
C LYS A 121 -25.99 14.63 -7.04
N GLN A 122 -25.42 15.56 -6.29
CA GLN A 122 -25.77 15.76 -4.88
C GLN A 122 -27.24 16.16 -4.77
N ARG A 123 -27.94 15.58 -3.79
CA ARG A 123 -29.33 15.91 -3.43
C ARG A 123 -29.31 16.80 -2.19
N LYS A 124 -30.14 17.85 -2.18
CA LYS A 124 -30.32 18.75 -1.04
C LYS A 124 -31.60 18.43 -0.27
N SER A 125 -32.57 17.80 -0.91
CA SER A 125 -33.83 17.38 -0.31
C SER A 125 -34.17 15.92 -0.62
N ALA A 126 -35.03 15.32 0.22
CA ALA A 126 -35.54 13.97 -0.01
C ALA A 126 -36.46 13.88 -1.25
N SER A 127 -37.06 15.00 -1.68
CA SER A 127 -37.87 15.11 -2.90
C SER A 127 -37.04 15.26 -4.17
N ASP A 128 -35.76 15.62 -4.08
CA ASP A 128 -34.92 15.81 -5.26
C ASP A 128 -34.76 14.48 -6.01
N PRO A 129 -34.97 14.45 -7.33
CA PRO A 129 -34.79 13.23 -8.12
C PRO A 129 -33.32 12.81 -8.15
N ILE A 130 -33.08 11.49 -8.18
CA ILE A 130 -31.74 10.94 -8.40
C ILE A 130 -31.40 11.15 -9.87
N THR A 131 -30.43 12.01 -10.13
CA THR A 131 -29.99 12.37 -11.49
C THR A 131 -28.48 12.25 -11.63
N GLU A 132 -28.02 12.04 -12.86
CA GLU A 132 -26.60 11.85 -13.18
C GLU A 132 -25.95 13.16 -13.64
N ILE A 133 -24.62 13.19 -13.59
CA ILE A 133 -23.81 14.27 -14.16
C ILE A 133 -23.63 13.97 -15.65
N GLU A 134 -23.98 14.94 -16.49
CA GLU A 134 -23.89 14.80 -17.95
C GLU A 134 -22.44 14.92 -18.43
N GLY A 135 -22.12 14.17 -19.49
CA GLY A 135 -20.81 14.19 -20.14
C GLY A 135 -19.85 13.11 -19.64
N PRO A 136 -18.55 13.23 -19.98
CA PRO A 136 -17.55 12.21 -19.67
C PRO A 136 -17.27 12.15 -18.17
N VAL A 137 -17.12 10.95 -17.62
CA VAL A 137 -16.83 10.75 -16.20
C VAL A 137 -15.36 11.07 -15.92
N ILE A 138 -15.07 12.31 -15.54
CA ILE A 138 -13.75 12.84 -15.22
C ILE A 138 -13.77 13.71 -13.96
N ASP A 139 -12.64 13.79 -13.27
CA ASP A 139 -12.44 14.74 -12.18
C ASP A 139 -12.15 16.13 -12.74
N HIS A 140 -13.15 17.01 -12.63
CA HIS A 140 -13.08 18.39 -13.12
C HIS A 140 -12.11 19.29 -12.34
N SER A 141 -11.64 18.87 -11.15
CA SER A 141 -10.60 19.59 -10.40
C SER A 141 -9.20 19.38 -10.98
N CYS A 142 -9.02 18.32 -11.79
CA CYS A 142 -7.75 17.96 -12.39
C CYS A 142 -7.65 18.44 -13.85
N ALA A 143 -6.55 19.11 -14.20
CA ALA A 143 -6.30 19.61 -15.57
C ALA A 143 -5.44 18.67 -16.44
N HIS A 144 -4.99 17.54 -15.88
CA HIS A 144 -3.98 16.67 -16.49
C HIS A 144 -4.39 15.20 -16.52
N VAL A 145 -3.79 14.44 -17.43
CA VAL A 145 -4.04 13.02 -17.66
C VAL A 145 -2.72 12.27 -17.69
N CYS A 146 -2.64 11.16 -16.96
CA CYS A 146 -1.44 10.34 -16.92
C CYS A 146 -1.22 9.57 -18.23
N GLU A 147 0.04 9.25 -18.54
CA GLU A 147 0.41 8.56 -19.77
C GLU A 147 -0.36 7.23 -20.00
N PRO A 148 -0.61 6.36 -19.00
CA PRO A 148 -1.43 5.17 -19.20
C PRO A 148 -2.86 5.47 -19.66
N CYS A 149 -3.54 6.43 -19.00
CA CYS A 149 -4.89 6.82 -19.38
C CYS A 149 -4.91 7.48 -20.76
N ARG A 150 -3.92 8.31 -21.08
CA ARG A 150 -3.76 8.93 -22.39
C ARG A 150 -3.66 7.89 -23.51
N LYS A 151 -2.83 6.85 -23.32
CA LYS A 151 -2.67 5.76 -24.31
C LYS A 151 -3.98 5.03 -24.54
N SER A 152 -4.68 4.64 -23.49
CA SER A 152 -5.99 3.99 -23.59
C SER A 152 -7.03 4.87 -24.30
N LEU A 153 -7.12 6.16 -23.95
CA LEU A 153 -8.08 7.08 -24.57
C LEU A 153 -7.82 7.30 -26.07
N ARG A 154 -6.54 7.41 -26.47
CA ARG A 154 -6.18 7.51 -27.89
C ARG A 154 -6.56 6.25 -28.68
N ASN A 155 -6.52 5.10 -28.04
CA ASN A 155 -6.94 3.83 -28.62
C ASN A 155 -8.47 3.63 -28.59
N GLY A 156 -9.25 4.61 -28.14
CA GLY A 156 -10.70 4.47 -28.00
C GLY A 156 -11.13 3.55 -26.85
N GLN A 157 -10.26 3.28 -25.89
CA GLN A 157 -10.49 2.34 -24.79
C GLN A 157 -10.65 3.05 -23.44
N VAL A 158 -11.59 2.54 -22.63
CA VAL A 158 -11.76 2.99 -21.23
C VAL A 158 -10.61 2.42 -20.38
N PRO A 159 -9.78 3.25 -19.73
CA PRO A 159 -8.72 2.76 -18.86
C PRO A 159 -9.29 1.91 -17.72
N ARG A 160 -8.61 0.81 -17.35
CA ARG A 160 -9.08 -0.16 -16.34
C ARG A 160 -9.47 0.50 -15.01
N ILE A 161 -8.65 1.44 -14.54
CA ILE A 161 -8.84 2.17 -13.28
C ILE A 161 -9.44 3.56 -13.47
N SER A 162 -10.17 3.78 -14.58
CA SER A 162 -10.84 5.06 -14.80
C SER A 162 -12.03 5.25 -13.86
N LEU A 163 -12.34 6.51 -13.56
CA LEU A 163 -13.52 6.90 -12.80
C LEU A 163 -14.82 6.40 -13.45
N ALA A 164 -14.84 6.33 -14.78
CA ALA A 164 -15.94 5.77 -15.57
C ALA A 164 -16.24 4.28 -15.25
N ASN A 165 -15.32 3.53 -14.64
CA ASN A 165 -15.53 2.12 -14.29
C ASN A 165 -16.16 1.92 -12.90
N GLY A 166 -17.07 2.81 -12.48
CA GLY A 166 -17.71 2.74 -11.16
C GLY A 166 -16.81 3.15 -10.00
N LEU A 167 -15.67 3.79 -10.31
CA LEU A 167 -14.73 4.33 -9.32
C LEU A 167 -14.99 5.82 -9.01
N TRP A 168 -16.00 6.41 -9.66
CA TRP A 168 -16.43 7.77 -9.39
C TRP A 168 -17.11 7.88 -8.02
N ILE A 169 -16.52 8.69 -7.15
CA ILE A 169 -17.09 9.02 -5.83
C ILE A 169 -17.72 10.42 -5.86
N GLY A 170 -17.22 11.31 -6.72
CA GLY A 170 -17.59 12.73 -6.74
C GLY A 170 -16.88 13.52 -5.63
N ASN A 171 -17.18 14.82 -5.57
CA ASN A 171 -16.64 15.70 -4.54
C ASN A 171 -17.23 15.35 -3.18
N VAL A 172 -16.38 15.37 -2.13
CA VAL A 172 -16.84 15.21 -0.75
C VAL A 172 -17.61 16.49 -0.36
N PRO A 173 -18.92 16.41 -0.04
CA PRO A 173 -19.71 17.55 0.40
C PRO A 173 -19.09 18.22 1.64
N PRO A 174 -19.21 19.55 1.80
CA PRO A 174 -18.63 20.26 2.93
C PRO A 174 -19.12 19.71 4.28
N GLU A 175 -20.36 19.23 4.35
CA GLU A 175 -20.95 18.60 5.54
C GLU A 175 -20.23 17.30 5.93
N LEU A 176 -19.60 16.61 4.97
CA LEU A 176 -18.86 15.36 5.21
C LEU A 176 -17.34 15.56 5.38
N GLN A 177 -16.79 16.75 5.07
CA GLN A 177 -15.35 17.01 5.14
C GLN A 177 -14.83 17.05 6.59
N CYS A 178 -15.63 17.57 7.52
CA CYS A 178 -15.22 17.82 8.90
C CYS A 178 -15.67 16.76 9.91
N LEU A 179 -16.03 15.55 9.45
CA LEU A 179 -16.51 14.49 10.34
C LEU A 179 -15.40 13.98 11.26
N ASN A 180 -15.74 13.84 12.54
CA ASN A 180 -14.88 13.20 13.53
C ASN A 180 -14.78 11.68 13.28
N PHE A 181 -13.84 11.02 13.95
CA PHE A 181 -13.59 9.58 13.74
C PHE A 181 -14.85 8.73 13.97
N THR A 182 -15.63 9.04 15.00
CA THR A 182 -16.87 8.36 15.36
C THR A 182 -17.95 8.52 14.29
N GLU A 183 -18.14 9.74 13.77
CA GLU A 183 -19.08 10.06 12.69
C GLU A 183 -18.71 9.37 11.39
N ARG A 184 -17.42 9.34 11.04
CA ARG A 184 -16.92 8.59 9.88
C ARG A 184 -17.29 7.11 9.99
N LEU A 185 -17.16 6.52 11.17
CA LEU A 185 -17.52 5.13 11.42
C LEU A 185 -19.04 4.88 11.28
N LEU A 186 -19.88 5.85 11.64
CA LEU A 186 -21.35 5.76 11.50
C LEU A 186 -21.80 5.73 10.03
N ILE A 187 -21.21 6.59 9.19
CA ILE A 187 -21.61 6.73 7.78
C ILE A 187 -20.88 5.77 6.82
N GLN A 188 -19.92 4.99 7.32
CA GLN A 188 -19.09 4.11 6.49
C GLN A 188 -19.94 3.04 5.78
N LYS A 189 -19.81 2.95 4.45
CA LYS A 189 -20.52 1.96 3.62
C LYS A 189 -20.13 0.52 3.95
N VAL A 190 -18.82 0.28 4.17
CA VAL A 190 -18.28 -1.04 4.52
C VAL A 190 -17.90 -1.02 5.98
N ARG A 191 -18.67 -1.68 6.85
CA ARG A 191 -18.42 -1.68 8.29
C ARG A 191 -17.53 -2.85 8.68
N THR A 192 -16.52 -2.60 9.51
CA THR A 192 -15.81 -3.67 10.21
C THR A 192 -16.59 -4.01 11.48
N ASN A 193 -16.85 -5.30 11.71
CA ASN A 193 -17.69 -5.77 12.83
C ASN A 193 -17.12 -5.45 14.22
N CYS A 194 -15.88 -4.97 14.30
CA CYS A 194 -15.26 -4.61 15.56
C CYS A 194 -14.16 -3.56 15.34
N CYS A 195 -14.29 -2.39 15.94
CA CYS A 195 -13.23 -1.39 16.00
C CYS A 195 -13.06 -0.96 17.46
N PHE A 196 -11.93 -1.32 18.08
CA PHE A 196 -11.58 -0.88 19.42
C PHE A 196 -10.60 0.29 19.32
N VAL A 197 -10.99 1.45 19.84
CA VAL A 197 -10.08 2.60 19.97
C VAL A 197 -9.62 2.71 21.41
N LYS A 198 -8.31 2.56 21.63
CA LYS A 198 -7.69 2.78 22.94
C LYS A 198 -7.57 4.29 23.17
N VAL A 199 -8.31 4.81 24.15
CA VAL A 199 -8.11 6.19 24.62
C VAL A 199 -6.91 6.20 25.55
N SER A 200 -5.82 6.86 25.17
CA SER A 200 -4.63 7.04 26.03
C SER A 200 -4.91 8.10 27.09
N SER A 201 -5.72 7.75 28.08
CA SER A 201 -5.87 8.50 29.33
C SER A 201 -5.21 7.68 30.43
N GLY A 202 -4.24 8.27 31.14
CA GLY A 202 -3.45 7.62 32.20
C GLY A 202 -4.24 7.30 33.48
N MET A 203 -5.55 7.04 33.37
CA MET A 203 -6.43 6.80 34.49
C MET A 203 -6.66 5.30 34.70
N ARG A 204 -6.75 4.87 35.97
CA ARG A 204 -6.97 3.47 36.41
C ARG A 204 -8.26 2.81 35.90
N LYS A 205 -9.18 3.55 35.26
CA LYS A 205 -10.46 3.06 34.74
C LYS A 205 -10.60 3.40 33.26
N MET A 206 -10.89 2.40 32.44
CA MET A 206 -11.16 2.56 31.02
C MET A 206 -12.57 3.13 30.83
N ILE A 207 -12.67 4.28 30.16
CA ILE A 207 -13.93 4.83 29.64
C ILE A 207 -13.82 4.77 28.13
N SER A 208 -14.79 4.13 27.46
CA SER A 208 -14.80 3.96 26.01
C SER A 208 -16.21 4.15 25.45
N HIS A 209 -16.31 4.70 24.25
CA HIS A 209 -17.56 4.75 23.50
C HIS A 209 -17.65 3.49 22.62
N VAL A 210 -18.77 2.76 22.71
CA VAL A 210 -19.03 1.58 21.90
C VAL A 210 -20.09 1.92 20.86
N ILE A 211 -19.76 1.75 19.58
CA ILE A 211 -20.75 1.74 18.49
C ILE A 211 -20.94 0.28 18.08
N ALA A 212 -22.12 -0.25 18.34
CA ALA A 212 -22.51 -1.59 17.92
C ALA A 212 -23.65 -1.47 16.89
N PHE A 213 -23.56 -2.24 15.81
CA PHE A 213 -24.60 -2.36 14.80
C PHE A 213 -25.16 -3.77 14.81
N GLU A 214 -26.45 -3.93 14.55
CA GLU A 214 -27.06 -5.25 14.35
C GLU A 214 -26.60 -5.86 13.01
N THR A 215 -26.17 -7.12 13.02
CA THR A 215 -25.87 -7.93 11.82
C THR A 215 -27.16 -8.60 11.30
N PRO A 216 -27.35 -8.76 9.98
CA PRO A 216 -26.30 -9.18 9.05
C PRO A 216 -25.82 -8.06 8.11
N VAL A 217 -24.52 -7.81 8.11
CA VAL A 217 -23.86 -7.03 7.06
C VAL A 217 -23.95 -7.87 5.79
N ALA A 218 -24.64 -7.36 4.78
CA ALA A 218 -24.65 -7.98 3.45
C ALA A 218 -23.20 -8.22 3.00
N LYS A 219 -22.88 -9.44 2.58
CA LYS A 219 -21.56 -9.74 2.01
C LYS A 219 -21.37 -8.82 0.79
N VAL A 220 -20.35 -7.98 0.84
CA VAL A 220 -20.03 -7.02 -0.23
C VAL A 220 -19.41 -7.72 -1.45
N TYR A 221 -19.17 -9.02 -1.37
CA TYR A 221 -18.62 -9.84 -2.45
C TYR A 221 -19.65 -10.89 -2.88
N GLU A 222 -20.04 -10.83 -4.16
CA GLU A 222 -20.54 -11.98 -4.93
C GLU A 222 -19.35 -12.75 -5.52
#